data_AF-A0A438FDU7-F1
#
_entry.id   AF-A0A438FDU7-F1
#
_cell.length_a   1.000
_cell.length_b   1.000
_cell.length_c   1.000
_cell.angle_alpha   90.00
_cell.angle_beta   90.00
_cell.angle_gamma   90.00
#
_symmetry.space_group_name_H-M   'P 1'
#
loop_
_entity.id
_entity.type
_entity.pdbx_description
1 polymer ?
#
loop_
_entity_poly.entity_id
_entity_poly.type
_entity_poly.pdbx_seq_one_letter_code
_entity_poly.pdbx_strand_id
1 'polypeptide(L)'
;MKPGVDCTNLLTSFTGQNCCLNSSIVDVFLEHEPQSTATKNTIHLSQMIREGTLAMYDYEDEDENMEHYGQPTPPVYNMKPFQMTFLFLSYGGQDALSDVNDVQLLLESLKDHDGDKLVVQYREDYAHADYVMASNAKQAVYDPLIAFFKLQ
;
A
#
# COMPACT_ATOMS: atom_id res chain seq x y z
N MET A 1 -20.82 21.57 -10.47
CA MET A 1 -20.61 20.75 -9.25
C MET A 1 -21.89 20.81 -8.41
N LYS A 2 -22.39 19.66 -7.95
CA LYS A 2 -23.61 19.62 -7.10
C LYS A 2 -23.23 19.96 -5.66
N PRO A 3 -24.02 20.77 -4.93
CA PRO A 3 -23.82 20.98 -3.50
C PRO A 3 -24.11 19.66 -2.76
N GLY A 4 -23.20 19.21 -1.89
CA GLY A 4 -23.43 18.07 -0.97
C GLY A 4 -22.50 16.87 -1.10
N VAL A 5 -21.48 16.90 -1.96
CA VAL A 5 -20.39 15.90 -1.94
C VAL A 5 -19.26 16.44 -1.09
N ASP A 6 -19.07 15.86 0.10
CA ASP A 6 -17.88 16.11 0.92
C ASP A 6 -16.72 15.30 0.32
N CYS A 7 -15.72 15.99 -0.26
CA CYS A 7 -14.56 15.35 -0.87
C CYS A 7 -13.72 14.55 0.14
N THR A 8 -13.83 14.86 1.44
CA THR A 8 -13.25 14.05 2.52
C THR A 8 -13.82 12.64 2.51
N ASN A 9 -15.12 12.49 2.18
CA ASN A 9 -15.81 11.21 2.09
C ASN A 9 -15.30 10.36 0.93
N LEU A 10 -14.88 10.99 -0.17
CA LEU A 10 -14.26 10.29 -1.29
C LEU A 10 -12.88 9.73 -0.91
N LEU A 11 -12.02 10.54 -0.29
CA LEU A 11 -10.69 10.08 0.16
C LEU A 11 -10.79 8.93 1.17
N THR A 12 -11.67 9.04 2.16
CA THR A 12 -11.91 8.00 3.16
C THR A 12 -12.36 6.67 2.55
N SER A 13 -13.14 6.70 1.45
CA SER A 13 -13.69 5.48 0.84
C SER A 13 -12.66 4.47 0.35
N PHE A 14 -11.46 4.93 -0.02
CA PHE A 14 -10.37 4.06 -0.43
C PHE A 14 -9.21 4.06 0.56
N THR A 15 -8.95 5.15 1.29
CA THR A 15 -7.81 5.20 2.23
C THR A 15 -8.13 4.62 3.61
N GLY A 16 -9.40 4.60 4.01
CA GLY A 16 -9.84 4.30 5.37
C GLY A 16 -10.04 5.57 6.22
N GLN A 17 -10.36 5.38 7.51
CA GLN A 17 -10.73 6.50 8.38
C GLN A 17 -9.50 7.23 8.92
N ASN A 18 -9.05 8.25 8.19
CA ASN A 18 -7.85 9.01 8.56
C ASN A 18 -8.03 9.82 9.85
N CYS A 19 -7.08 9.74 10.76
CA CYS A 19 -7.16 10.42 12.07
C CYS A 19 -6.78 11.89 12.01
N CYS A 20 -5.87 12.24 11.09
CA CYS A 20 -4.95 13.34 11.35
C CYS A 20 -4.78 14.29 10.16
N LEU A 21 -5.69 14.22 9.19
CA LEU A 21 -5.76 15.11 8.03
C LEU A 21 -6.39 16.46 8.37
N ASN A 22 -5.93 17.51 7.69
CA ASN A 22 -6.55 18.83 7.70
C ASN A 22 -7.26 19.05 6.36
N SER A 23 -8.45 19.67 6.35
CA SER A 23 -9.18 19.95 5.10
C SER A 23 -8.33 20.73 4.09
N SER A 24 -7.50 21.68 4.55
CA SER A 24 -6.61 22.43 3.66
C SER A 24 -5.56 21.55 2.96
N ILE A 25 -5.05 20.50 3.60
CA ILE A 25 -4.09 19.59 2.95
C ILE A 25 -4.79 18.64 1.98
N VAL A 26 -6.03 18.24 2.30
CA VAL A 26 -6.86 17.41 1.41
C VAL A 26 -7.19 18.16 0.12
N ASP A 27 -7.57 19.44 0.22
CA ASP A 27 -7.87 20.26 -0.97
C ASP A 27 -6.65 20.39 -1.88
N VAL A 28 -5.47 20.72 -1.32
CA VAL A 28 -4.22 20.83 -2.09
C VAL A 28 -3.83 19.50 -2.73
N PHE A 29 -4.04 18.38 -2.03
CA PHE A 29 -3.76 17.05 -2.57
C PHE A 29 -4.67 16.74 -3.75
N LEU A 30 -5.99 16.97 -3.63
CA LEU A 30 -6.96 16.72 -4.70
C LEU A 30 -6.82 17.66 -5.90
N GLU A 31 -6.14 18.80 -5.76
CA GLU A 31 -5.76 19.64 -6.90
C GLU A 31 -4.66 18.99 -7.77
N HIS A 32 -3.88 18.07 -7.20
CA HIS A 32 -2.75 17.42 -7.87
C HIS A 32 -2.96 15.91 -8.06
N GLU A 33 -3.94 15.30 -7.39
CA GLU A 33 -4.18 13.86 -7.37
C GLU A 33 -5.67 13.56 -7.63
N PRO A 34 -6.01 12.39 -8.19
CA PRO A 34 -5.10 11.32 -8.60
C PRO A 34 -4.35 11.62 -9.91
N GLN A 35 -3.05 11.33 -9.93
CA GLN A 35 -2.28 11.25 -11.16
C GLN A 35 -2.75 10.07 -12.03
N SER A 36 -2.59 10.21 -13.34
CA SER A 36 -3.10 9.22 -14.30
C SER A 36 -2.35 7.89 -14.22
N THR A 37 -3.09 6.78 -14.30
CA THR A 37 -2.56 5.41 -14.43
C THR A 37 -3.24 4.69 -15.61
N ALA A 38 -2.60 3.64 -16.14
CA ALA A 38 -3.19 2.82 -17.19
C ALA A 38 -4.37 1.99 -16.65
N THR A 39 -5.44 1.83 -17.45
CA THR A 39 -6.58 0.93 -17.14
C THR A 39 -6.12 -0.48 -16.79
N LYS A 40 -5.09 -0.98 -17.48
CA LYS A 40 -4.47 -2.28 -17.22
C LYS A 40 -4.00 -2.42 -15.76
N ASN A 41 -3.46 -1.36 -15.17
CA ASN A 41 -3.00 -1.36 -13.78
C ASN A 41 -4.18 -1.46 -12.78
N THR A 42 -5.30 -0.79 -13.07
CA THR A 42 -6.51 -0.88 -12.25
C THR A 42 -7.19 -2.25 -12.36
N ILE A 43 -7.19 -2.85 -13.55
CA ILE A 43 -7.64 -4.23 -13.75
C ILE A 43 -6.71 -5.19 -12.98
N HIS A 44 -5.39 -5.02 -13.06
CA HIS A 44 -4.44 -5.85 -12.33
C HIS A 44 -4.67 -5.82 -10.82
N LEU A 45 -4.86 -4.63 -10.25
CA LEU A 45 -5.20 -4.49 -8.83
C LEU A 45 -6.48 -5.25 -8.48
N SER A 46 -7.49 -5.17 -9.34
CA SER A 46 -8.76 -5.88 -9.15
C SER A 46 -8.60 -7.40 -9.23
N GLN A 47 -7.73 -7.91 -10.10
CA GLN A 47 -7.39 -9.33 -10.18
C GLN A 47 -6.75 -9.82 -8.87
N MET A 48 -5.76 -9.06 -8.35
CA MET A 48 -5.11 -9.41 -7.08
C MET A 48 -6.08 -9.42 -5.90
N ILE A 49 -6.98 -8.42 -5.83
CA ILE A 49 -8.02 -8.35 -4.77
C ILE A 49 -8.98 -9.56 -4.86
N ARG A 50 -9.38 -9.96 -6.07
CA ARG A 50 -10.35 -11.05 -6.27
C ARG A 50 -9.74 -12.42 -5.99
N GLU A 51 -8.51 -12.64 -6.43
CA GLU A 51 -7.82 -13.94 -6.30
C GLU A 51 -7.08 -14.08 -4.95
N GLY A 52 -6.90 -12.99 -4.21
CA GLY A 52 -6.15 -12.99 -2.95
C GLY A 52 -4.69 -13.42 -3.10
N THR A 53 -4.13 -13.26 -4.31
CA THR A 53 -2.79 -13.73 -4.65
C THR A 53 -2.02 -12.62 -5.36
N LEU A 54 -0.77 -12.39 -4.91
CA LEU A 54 0.14 -11.48 -5.58
C LEU A 54 0.77 -12.16 -6.80
N ALA A 55 0.18 -11.99 -7.97
CA ALA A 55 0.63 -12.58 -9.23
C ALA A 55 0.80 -11.52 -10.32
N MET A 56 1.49 -11.89 -11.40
CA MET A 56 1.55 -11.06 -12.62
C MET A 56 0.15 -10.85 -13.22
N TYR A 57 0.03 -9.88 -14.14
CA TYR A 57 -1.24 -9.55 -14.79
C TYR A 57 -1.82 -10.76 -15.51
N ASP A 58 -3.09 -11.10 -15.27
CA ASP A 58 -3.77 -12.12 -16.05
C ASP A 58 -4.37 -11.48 -17.31
N TYR A 59 -4.01 -11.99 -18.48
CA TYR A 59 -4.62 -11.55 -19.73
C TYR A 59 -6.03 -12.12 -19.96
N GLU A 60 -6.49 -13.00 -19.07
CA GLU A 60 -7.78 -13.72 -19.16
C GLU A 60 -7.88 -14.60 -20.43
N ASP A 61 -6.72 -14.88 -21.05
CA ASP A 61 -6.53 -15.72 -22.21
C ASP A 61 -5.23 -16.52 -22.06
N GLU A 62 -5.32 -17.85 -22.23
CA GLU A 62 -4.18 -18.75 -22.00
C GLU A 62 -3.07 -18.58 -23.06
N ASP A 63 -3.43 -18.25 -24.31
CA ASP A 63 -2.46 -18.07 -25.40
C ASP A 63 -1.69 -16.76 -25.20
N GLU A 64 -2.37 -15.69 -24.78
CA GLU A 64 -1.73 -14.41 -24.44
C GLU A 64 -0.84 -14.53 -23.19
N ASN A 65 -1.29 -15.25 -22.15
CA ASN A 65 -0.45 -15.59 -21.00
C ASN A 65 0.77 -16.42 -21.42
N MET A 66 0.61 -17.38 -22.33
CA MET A 66 1.71 -18.18 -22.86
C MET A 66 2.72 -17.30 -23.62
N GLU A 67 2.26 -16.35 -24.43
CA GLU A 67 3.12 -15.39 -25.14
C GLU A 67 3.93 -14.53 -24.16
N HIS A 68 3.32 -14.10 -23.06
CA HIS A 68 3.97 -13.22 -22.09
C HIS A 68 4.85 -13.95 -21.07
N TYR A 69 4.46 -15.14 -20.64
CA TYR A 69 5.04 -15.82 -19.47
C TYR A 69 5.62 -17.20 -19.78
N GLY A 70 5.35 -17.77 -20.96
CA GLY A 70 5.73 -19.15 -21.29
C GLY A 70 4.94 -20.21 -20.50
N GLN A 71 3.83 -19.81 -19.88
CA GLN A 71 2.87 -20.67 -19.17
C GLN A 71 1.46 -20.09 -19.28
N PRO A 72 0.39 -20.90 -19.22
CA PRO A 72 -0.98 -20.45 -19.49
C PRO A 72 -1.60 -19.61 -18.36
N THR A 73 -0.94 -19.55 -17.19
CA THR A 73 -1.42 -18.80 -16.02
C THR A 73 -0.36 -17.79 -15.57
N PRO A 74 -0.73 -16.62 -15.03
CA PRO A 74 0.23 -15.64 -14.57
C PRO A 74 1.08 -16.18 -13.41
N PRO A 75 2.42 -16.09 -13.49
CA PRO A 75 3.28 -16.51 -12.38
C PRO A 75 3.04 -15.69 -11.10
N VAL A 76 3.05 -16.39 -9.96
CA VAL A 76 2.96 -15.78 -8.62
C VAL A 76 4.30 -15.15 -8.23
N TYR A 77 4.26 -13.96 -7.65
CA TYR A 77 5.45 -13.30 -7.14
C TYR A 77 5.99 -14.00 -5.90
N ASN A 78 7.28 -14.35 -5.92
CA ASN A 78 7.94 -14.95 -4.76
C ASN A 78 8.38 -13.86 -3.77
N MET A 79 7.63 -13.75 -2.67
CA MET A 79 7.87 -12.77 -1.61
C MET A 79 9.01 -13.15 -0.64
N LYS A 80 9.72 -14.27 -0.88
CA LYS A 80 10.89 -14.60 -0.06
C LYS A 80 11.89 -13.43 -0.07
N PRO A 81 12.43 -13.03 1.09
CA PRO A 81 13.28 -11.85 1.21
C PRO A 81 14.52 -12.01 0.31
N PHE A 82 14.48 -11.34 -0.84
CA PHE A 82 15.62 -11.28 -1.75
C PHE A 82 16.57 -10.19 -1.27
N GLN A 83 17.69 -10.59 -0.66
CA GLN A 83 18.87 -9.74 -0.42
C GLN A 83 18.59 -8.36 0.21
N MET A 84 17.47 -8.17 0.91
CA MET A 84 17.18 -6.92 1.59
C MET A 84 18.11 -6.79 2.78
N THR A 85 18.90 -5.71 2.81
CA THR A 85 19.87 -5.50 3.88
C THR A 85 19.19 -4.96 5.12
N PHE A 86 18.17 -4.11 5.00
CA PHE A 86 17.39 -3.57 6.12
C PHE A 86 16.01 -3.11 5.63
N LEU A 87 14.97 -3.30 6.45
CA LEU A 87 13.58 -3.00 6.14
C LEU A 87 12.89 -2.29 7.30
N PHE A 88 12.24 -1.16 7.02
CA PHE A 88 11.32 -0.48 7.92
C PHE A 88 9.91 -0.59 7.34
N LEU A 89 9.02 -1.30 8.02
CA LEU A 89 7.65 -1.54 7.59
C LEU A 89 6.71 -0.84 8.58
N SER A 90 5.98 0.18 8.11
CA SER A 90 4.94 0.83 8.91
C SER A 90 3.56 0.55 8.34
N TYR A 91 2.59 0.24 9.20
CA TYR A 91 1.22 -0.04 8.78
C TYR A 91 0.17 0.43 9.81
N GLY A 92 -1.01 0.77 9.30
CA GLY A 92 -2.08 1.44 10.03
C GLY A 92 -3.23 0.49 10.39
N GLY A 93 -3.91 0.74 11.52
CA GLY A 93 -5.09 -0.04 11.94
C GLY A 93 -6.38 0.39 11.24
N GLN A 94 -6.44 1.60 10.69
CA GLN A 94 -7.58 2.12 9.93
C GLN A 94 -7.30 2.13 8.42
N ASP A 95 -6.20 1.52 7.95
CA ASP A 95 -5.83 1.49 6.54
C ASP A 95 -6.72 0.50 5.77
N ALA A 96 -7.42 1.00 4.75
CA ALA A 96 -8.33 0.21 3.93
C ALA A 96 -7.68 -0.40 2.68
N LEU A 97 -6.48 0.05 2.27
CA LEU A 97 -5.75 -0.51 1.12
C LEU A 97 -4.67 -1.50 1.56
N SER A 98 -4.03 -1.24 2.69
CA SER A 98 -3.00 -2.09 3.30
C SER A 98 -3.51 -2.54 4.67
N ASP A 99 -4.60 -3.30 4.66
CA ASP A 99 -5.28 -3.70 5.89
C ASP A 99 -4.40 -4.63 6.74
N VAL A 100 -4.75 -4.72 8.02
CA VAL A 100 -3.95 -5.45 9.00
C VAL A 100 -3.76 -6.92 8.61
N ASN A 101 -4.76 -7.56 8.00
CA ASN A 101 -4.66 -8.98 7.64
C ASN A 101 -3.65 -9.21 6.51
N ASP A 102 -3.73 -8.42 5.44
CA ASP A 102 -2.78 -8.50 4.32
C ASP A 102 -1.34 -8.18 4.78
N VAL A 103 -1.17 -7.21 5.68
CA VAL A 103 0.14 -6.92 6.25
C VAL A 103 0.66 -8.07 7.13
N GLN A 104 -0.20 -8.78 7.87
CA GLN A 104 0.24 -9.98 8.59
C GLN A 104 0.72 -11.07 7.64
N LEU A 105 0.02 -11.30 6.52
CA LEU A 105 0.47 -12.27 5.49
C LEU A 105 1.83 -11.88 4.91
N LEU A 106 2.05 -10.57 4.68
CA LEU A 106 3.35 -10.05 4.27
C LEU A 106 4.42 -10.32 5.34
N LEU A 107 4.16 -10.01 6.61
CA LEU A 107 5.11 -10.25 7.71
C LEU A 107 5.45 -11.73 7.87
N GLU A 108 4.48 -12.63 7.70
CA GLU A 108 4.71 -14.08 7.70
C GLU A 108 5.63 -14.52 6.55
N SER A 109 5.51 -13.90 5.38
CA SER A 109 6.42 -14.16 4.25
C SER A 109 7.85 -13.63 4.49
N LEU A 110 7.98 -12.64 5.37
CA LEU A 110 9.24 -12.01 5.77
C LEU A 110 9.89 -12.64 7.01
N LYS A 111 9.32 -13.72 7.57
CA LYS A 111 9.84 -14.36 8.80
C LYS A 111 11.30 -14.84 8.72
N ASP A 112 11.80 -15.11 7.51
CA ASP A 112 13.17 -15.54 7.26
C ASP A 112 14.13 -14.34 7.08
N HIS A 113 13.63 -13.11 7.16
CA HIS A 113 14.44 -11.89 7.18
C HIS A 113 15.20 -11.80 8.51
N ASP A 114 16.39 -11.20 8.46
CA ASP A 114 17.18 -10.91 9.65
C ASP A 114 16.39 -9.99 10.60
N GLY A 115 16.03 -10.49 11.78
CA GLY A 115 15.17 -9.82 12.73
C GLY A 115 15.76 -8.51 13.26
N ASP A 116 17.09 -8.42 13.34
CA ASP A 116 17.78 -7.18 13.74
C ASP A 116 17.74 -6.11 12.64
N LYS A 117 17.29 -6.48 11.43
CA LYS A 117 17.24 -5.61 10.26
C LYS A 117 15.81 -5.39 9.76
N LEU A 118 14.80 -5.87 10.48
CA LEU A 118 13.38 -5.59 10.23
C LEU A 118 12.81 -4.79 11.41
N VAL A 119 12.45 -3.54 11.16
CA VAL A 119 11.70 -2.72 12.12
C VAL A 119 10.26 -2.62 11.66
N VAL A 120 9.33 -3.03 12.52
CA VAL A 120 7.89 -2.94 12.27
C VAL A 120 7.28 -1.86 13.16
N GLN A 121 6.60 -0.90 12.54
CA GLN A 121 5.86 0.16 13.22
C GLN A 121 4.36 -0.03 12.97
N TYR A 122 3.59 -0.18 14.05
CA TYR A 122 2.13 -0.23 13.97
C TYR A 122 1.50 1.05 14.52
N ARG A 123 0.50 1.57 13.81
CA ARG A 123 -0.25 2.78 14.15
C ARG A 123 -1.75 2.49 14.09
N GLU A 124 -2.36 2.16 15.22
CA GLU A 124 -3.78 1.76 15.28
C GLU A 124 -4.74 2.78 14.65
N ASP A 125 -4.45 4.07 14.80
CA ASP A 125 -5.27 5.19 14.34
C ASP A 125 -4.99 5.65 12.91
N TYR A 126 -3.93 5.16 12.26
CA TYR A 126 -3.55 5.60 10.92
C TYR A 126 -4.33 4.86 9.84
N ALA A 127 -4.79 5.61 8.85
CA ALA A 127 -5.27 5.12 7.57
C ALA A 127 -4.26 5.41 6.44
N HIS A 128 -4.56 5.01 5.20
CA HIS A 128 -3.58 4.99 4.11
C HIS A 128 -2.97 6.37 3.79
N ALA A 129 -3.80 7.43 3.79
CA ALA A 129 -3.31 8.77 3.46
C ALA A 129 -2.59 9.45 4.63
N ASP A 130 -2.79 9.02 5.88
CA ASP A 130 -2.11 9.61 7.04
C ASP A 130 -0.58 9.51 6.92
N TYR A 131 -0.07 8.47 6.26
CA TYR A 131 1.37 8.29 6.00
C TYR A 131 2.01 9.40 5.18
N VAL A 132 1.23 10.13 4.38
CA VAL A 132 1.71 11.20 3.51
C VAL A 132 1.20 12.55 3.98
N MET A 133 -0.08 12.62 4.38
CA MET A 133 -0.83 13.86 4.56
C MET A 133 -1.12 14.20 6.02
N ALA A 134 -0.89 13.30 6.98
CA ALA A 134 -1.20 13.60 8.37
C ALA A 134 -0.34 14.76 8.90
N SER A 135 -0.98 15.68 9.61
CA SER A 135 -0.31 16.80 10.27
C SER A 135 0.77 16.36 11.27
N ASN A 136 0.65 15.15 11.82
CA ASN A 136 1.60 14.54 12.74
C ASN A 136 2.52 13.49 12.07
N ALA A 137 2.45 13.26 10.75
CA ALA A 137 3.24 12.24 10.03
C ALA A 137 4.75 12.38 10.28
N LYS A 138 5.25 13.61 10.40
CA LYS A 138 6.64 13.88 10.76
C LYS A 138 7.05 13.16 12.04
N GLN A 139 6.29 13.31 13.11
CA GLN A 139 6.63 12.74 14.41
C GLN A 139 6.28 11.26 14.48
N ALA A 140 5.15 10.88 13.88
CA ALA A 140 4.61 9.53 13.97
C ALA A 140 5.36 8.51 13.10
N VAL A 141 5.84 8.92 11.91
CA VAL A 141 6.42 8.02 10.90
C VAL A 141 7.83 8.46 10.52
N TYR A 142 8.02 9.73 10.14
CA TYR A 142 9.28 10.16 9.53
C TYR A 142 10.43 10.25 10.52
N ASP A 143 10.21 10.74 11.74
CA ASP A 143 11.25 10.80 12.78
C ASP A 143 11.74 9.37 13.15
N PRO A 144 10.86 8.37 13.37
CA PRO A 144 11.25 6.96 13.49
C PRO A 144 12.00 6.40 12.27
N LEU A 145 11.54 6.69 11.04
CA LEU A 145 12.18 6.26 9.81
C LEU A 145 13.62 6.83 9.67
N ILE A 146 13.80 8.12 9.98
CA ILE A 146 15.12 8.75 9.96
C ILE A 146 16.01 8.19 11.07
N ALA A 147 15.46 7.87 12.24
CA ALA A 147 16.21 7.19 13.29
C ALA A 147 16.66 5.79 12.84
N PHE A 148 15.79 5.03 12.19
CA PHE A 148 16.12 3.72 11.61
C PHE A 148 17.29 3.81 10.62
N PHE A 149 17.28 4.78 9.70
CA PHE A 149 18.39 4.97 8.74
C PHE A 149 19.72 5.37 9.40
N LYS A 150 19.68 6.08 10.53
CA LYS A 150 20.90 6.49 11.26
C LYS A 150 21.55 5.34 12.05
N LEU A 151 20.84 4.23 12.23
CA LEU A 151 21.32 3.04 12.94
C LEU A 151 21.98 2.02 11.99
N GLN A 152 21.87 2.22 10.67
CA GLN A 152 22.54 1.42 9.64
C GLN A 152 23.91 2.02 9.30
#